data_AF-A0A423W484-F1
#
_entry.id   AF-A0A423W484-F1
#
_cell.length_a   1.000
_cell.length_b   1.000
_cell.length_c   1.000
_cell.angle_alpha   90.00
_cell.angle_beta   90.00
_cell.angle_gamma   90.00
#
_symmetry.space_group_name_H-M   'P 1'
#
loop_
_entity.id
_entity.type
_entity.pdbx_description
1 polymer ?
#
loop_
_entity_poly.entity_id
_entity_poly.type
_entity_poly.pdbx_seq_one_letter_code
_entity_poly.pdbx_strand_id
1 'polypeptide(L)'
;MTITSAGINYDRLALLYFGDIEVWRSTTAMPVRTGIYYSFVKDMTAYSSLLRKKQKVIMQMDNIYDSVFTGNFNVTITALFYNDEGSVTPADAILPISSQSSASNKTSVFSLPDGNATVSLAFPRNVERAVVSIFASGNGNEEFWYADVPRQFTSTFGNSFANGYSPWREVQVLIDGKLAGVSWPFPIVFTGGISPGLWVPIVGIDTYDLGSVDVDISPWLGLLCDGSEHVFELKVVGYNSSTTLGTVASNWWESGEVFLWLDQSGNQTTGGDLQSFSPEPTFELSSATTTYNNGSNSSLLVELSAQRVLTFSNTITTSTGTHLLTWGQDLSYNNIQNITAAGYNQTLWQTTNGSTAFSAPASNKTVTASYEYPISFGQDYIVPADPTVVNSTLIATLDRSKTTRGDNVLSRLTYPSSSLVTNYSVVDTPLLQTRQNGSCFYLWNNTYYEFAGAIDPAVGTVGATDQWFSWAGFVETAVGRDFEEYGRYVSAVDGYEPVLVVDKQGDHLIHVPSTQVVAGVGINEL
;
A
#
# COMPACT_ATOMS: atom_id res chain seq x y z
N MET A 1 13.83 11.46 -5.07
CA MET A 1 13.95 12.08 -3.74
C MET A 1 15.15 11.47 -3.04
N THR A 2 16.01 12.28 -2.45
CA THR A 2 17.18 11.85 -1.66
C THR A 2 17.03 12.37 -0.24
N ILE A 3 17.18 11.49 0.75
CA ILE A 3 17.01 11.82 2.17
C ILE A 3 18.28 11.42 2.92
N THR A 4 18.74 12.33 3.77
CA THR A 4 19.85 12.07 4.70
C THR A 4 19.49 12.53 6.10
N SER A 5 19.99 11.84 7.12
CA SER A 5 19.86 12.27 8.51
C SER A 5 21.02 11.73 9.33
N ALA A 6 21.52 12.56 10.23
CA ALA A 6 22.50 12.18 11.25
C ALA A 6 21.84 12.32 12.62
N GLY A 7 21.92 11.27 13.44
CA GLY A 7 21.23 11.17 14.73
C GLY A 7 20.08 10.17 14.70
N ILE A 8 19.32 10.13 15.79
CA ILE A 8 18.27 9.12 15.99
C ILE A 8 16.91 9.74 15.65
N ASN A 9 16.21 9.14 14.69
CA ASN A 9 14.78 9.32 14.51
C ASN A 9 14.20 8.10 13.82
N TYR A 10 13.12 7.54 14.37
CA TYR A 10 12.42 6.40 13.78
C TYR A 10 11.69 6.77 12.49
N ASP A 11 11.02 5.80 11.91
CA ASP A 11 10.29 5.93 10.67
C ASP A 11 9.22 7.04 10.75
N ARG A 12 9.30 7.99 9.82
CA ARG A 12 8.39 9.14 9.70
C ARG A 12 7.69 9.08 8.35
N LEU A 13 6.37 9.19 8.37
CA LEU A 13 5.58 9.38 7.17
C LEU A 13 5.95 10.74 6.53
N ALA A 14 6.23 10.70 5.23
CA ALA A 14 6.53 11.85 4.41
C ALA A 14 5.49 11.98 3.29
N LEU A 15 5.00 13.19 3.10
CA LEU A 15 3.95 13.53 2.15
C LEU A 15 4.46 14.67 1.25
N LEU A 16 4.38 14.48 -0.07
CA LEU A 16 4.70 15.51 -1.06
C LEU A 16 3.46 15.85 -1.88
N TYR A 17 3.13 17.14 -1.92
CA TYR A 17 1.96 17.68 -2.59
C TYR A 17 2.34 18.74 -3.61
N PHE A 18 1.65 18.72 -4.76
CA PHE A 18 1.57 19.83 -5.71
C PHE A 18 0.20 20.48 -5.60
N GLY A 19 0.13 21.64 -4.95
CA GLY A 19 -1.13 22.23 -4.52
C GLY A 19 -1.85 21.26 -3.58
N ASP A 20 -3.02 20.80 -3.98
CA ASP A 20 -3.89 19.90 -3.21
C ASP A 20 -3.85 18.45 -3.69
N ILE A 21 -2.95 18.13 -4.62
CA ILE A 21 -2.72 16.78 -5.15
C ILE A 21 -1.52 16.15 -4.46
N GLU A 22 -1.73 15.00 -3.82
CA GLU A 22 -0.63 14.17 -3.30
C GLU A 22 0.08 13.49 -4.47
N VAL A 23 1.38 13.71 -4.61
CA VAL A 23 2.18 13.13 -5.70
C VAL A 23 3.13 12.03 -5.20
N TRP A 24 3.42 12.01 -3.89
CA TRP A 24 4.33 11.03 -3.31
C TRP A 24 4.09 10.86 -1.81
N ARG A 25 3.80 9.61 -1.41
CA ARG A 25 3.82 9.16 -0.02
C ARG A 25 5.02 8.27 0.24
N SER A 26 5.76 8.51 1.31
CA SER A 26 7.02 7.81 1.60
C SER A 26 7.19 7.65 3.12
N THR A 27 8.14 6.82 3.55
CA THR A 27 8.63 6.80 4.93
C THR A 27 10.15 6.92 5.00
N THR A 28 10.68 7.32 6.15
CA THR A 28 12.13 7.41 6.39
C THR A 28 12.76 6.04 6.64
N ALA A 29 14.03 5.88 6.29
CA ALA A 29 14.80 4.71 6.72
C ALA A 29 14.93 4.68 8.26
N MET A 30 15.10 3.49 8.85
CA MET A 30 15.46 3.40 10.25
C MET A 30 16.85 3.98 10.51
N PRO A 31 17.03 4.68 11.64
CA PRO A 31 18.30 5.31 11.95
C PRO A 31 19.34 4.23 12.24
N VAL A 32 20.51 4.39 11.65
CA VAL A 32 21.71 3.60 11.97
C VAL A 32 22.78 4.54 12.49
N ARG A 33 23.76 4.02 13.23
CA ARG A 33 24.82 4.84 13.85
C ARG A 33 25.58 5.75 12.89
N THR A 34 25.79 5.31 11.65
CA THR A 34 26.49 6.08 10.61
C THR A 34 25.62 7.16 9.96
N GLY A 35 24.35 7.26 10.37
CA GLY A 35 23.34 8.08 9.71
C GLY A 35 22.69 7.35 8.52
N ILE A 36 21.57 7.88 8.05
CA ILE A 36 20.85 7.32 6.90
C ILE A 36 21.16 8.10 5.63
N TYR A 37 21.25 7.37 4.52
CA TYR A 37 21.26 7.91 3.17
C TYR A 37 20.48 6.96 2.28
N TYR A 38 19.49 7.49 1.56
CA TYR A 38 18.84 6.75 0.49
C TYR A 38 18.32 7.70 -0.59
N SER A 39 18.17 7.16 -1.79
CA SER A 39 17.57 7.86 -2.91
C SER A 39 16.58 6.94 -3.61
N PHE A 40 15.38 7.44 -3.86
CA PHE A 40 14.34 6.73 -4.58
C PHE A 40 13.86 7.57 -5.76
N VAL A 41 13.49 6.91 -6.86
CA VAL A 41 12.99 7.56 -8.08
C VAL A 41 11.57 7.06 -8.31
N LYS A 42 10.65 8.00 -8.51
CA LYS A 42 9.25 7.74 -8.84
C LYS A 42 8.97 8.25 -10.24
N ASP A 43 8.30 7.44 -11.04
CA ASP A 43 7.78 7.87 -12.34
C ASP A 43 6.61 8.85 -12.11
N MET A 44 6.75 10.04 -12.67
CA MET A 44 5.80 11.15 -12.52
C MET A 44 5.04 11.46 -13.82
N THR A 45 5.14 10.61 -14.84
CA THR A 45 4.59 10.89 -16.18
C THR A 45 3.08 11.03 -16.17
N ALA A 46 2.36 10.23 -15.38
CA ALA A 46 0.90 10.37 -15.21
C ALA A 46 0.49 11.78 -14.74
N TYR A 47 1.37 12.47 -14.01
CA TYR A 47 1.18 13.84 -13.50
C TYR A 47 1.68 14.94 -14.45
N SER A 48 1.94 14.63 -15.73
CA SER A 48 2.52 15.58 -16.69
C SER A 48 1.76 16.92 -16.76
N SER A 49 0.43 16.90 -16.66
CA SER A 49 -0.40 18.11 -16.69
C SER A 49 -0.12 19.07 -15.52
N LEU A 50 0.24 18.55 -14.34
CA LEU A 50 0.67 19.36 -13.19
C LEU A 50 2.07 19.95 -13.41
N LEU A 51 2.99 19.15 -13.95
CA LEU A 51 4.39 19.53 -14.15
C LEU A 51 4.59 20.59 -15.24
N ARG A 52 3.62 20.78 -16.14
CA ARG A 52 3.63 21.82 -17.19
C ARG A 52 3.20 23.21 -16.69
N LYS A 53 2.82 23.33 -15.43
CA LYS A 53 2.36 24.58 -14.81
C LYS A 53 3.14 24.85 -13.53
N LYS A 54 3.18 26.11 -13.10
CA LYS A 54 3.77 26.48 -11.81
C LYS A 54 2.92 25.85 -10.69
N GLN A 55 3.57 25.03 -9.86
CA GLN A 55 2.94 24.38 -8.71
C GLN A 55 3.41 24.98 -7.39
N LYS A 56 2.54 24.91 -6.38
CA LYS A 56 2.94 25.09 -4.98
C LYS A 56 3.41 23.75 -4.45
N VAL A 57 4.68 23.64 -4.09
CA VAL A 57 5.24 22.39 -3.53
C VAL A 57 5.12 22.44 -2.01
N ILE A 58 4.47 21.45 -1.43
CA ILE A 58 4.33 21.30 0.03
C ILE A 58 4.88 19.92 0.39
N MET A 59 5.87 19.89 1.26
CA MET A 59 6.37 18.65 1.85
C MET A 59 6.10 18.68 3.35
N GLN A 60 5.49 17.62 3.86
CA GLN A 60 5.34 17.38 5.29
C GLN A 60 6.07 16.11 5.65
N MET A 61 6.82 16.18 6.74
CA MET A 61 7.52 15.06 7.35
C MET A 61 7.62 15.38 8.82
N ASP A 62 6.65 14.87 9.58
CA ASP A 62 6.52 15.22 10.98
C ASP A 62 7.64 14.57 11.78
N ASN A 63 8.33 15.37 12.58
CA ASN A 63 9.50 14.92 13.31
C ASN A 63 9.39 15.29 14.79
N ILE A 64 9.91 14.42 15.65
CA ILE A 64 10.12 14.69 17.07
C ILE A 64 11.60 15.03 17.24
N TYR A 65 11.89 16.14 17.92
CA TYR A 65 13.26 16.56 18.19
C TYR A 65 13.42 16.88 19.68
N ASP A 66 14.18 16.05 20.39
CA ASP A 66 14.45 16.17 21.82
C ASP A 66 15.79 15.53 22.21
N SER A 67 16.01 15.26 23.51
CA SER A 67 17.24 14.64 24.01
C SER A 67 17.46 13.20 23.56
N VAL A 68 16.41 12.52 23.10
CA VAL A 68 16.41 11.15 22.59
C VAL A 68 16.45 11.18 21.05
N PHE A 69 15.50 11.88 20.45
CA PHE A 69 15.32 12.01 19.01
C PHE A 69 16.10 13.20 18.48
N THR A 70 17.32 12.93 18.03
CA THR A 70 18.31 13.95 17.64
C THR A 70 18.49 14.08 16.13
N GLY A 71 17.85 13.22 15.33
CA GLY A 71 18.00 13.15 13.88
C GLY A 71 17.29 14.29 13.15
N ASN A 72 18.02 15.10 12.38
CA ASN A 72 17.42 16.08 11.46
C ASN A 72 17.51 15.58 10.02
N PHE A 73 16.38 15.56 9.32
CA PHE A 73 16.32 15.14 7.93
C PHE A 73 16.64 16.28 6.96
N ASN A 74 17.58 16.04 6.05
CA ASN A 74 17.80 16.86 4.87
C ASN A 74 17.23 16.14 3.66
N VAL A 75 16.31 16.81 2.95
CA VAL A 75 15.62 16.25 1.78
C VAL A 75 16.01 17.04 0.53
N THR A 76 16.41 16.33 -0.52
CA THR A 76 16.60 16.87 -1.86
C THR A 76 15.60 16.24 -2.83
N ILE A 77 14.81 17.07 -3.49
CA ILE A 77 13.86 16.63 -4.53
C ILE A 77 14.37 17.13 -5.87
N THR A 78 14.63 16.19 -6.78
CA THR A 78 15.08 16.45 -8.15
C THR A 78 14.00 15.96 -9.10
N ALA A 79 13.57 16.82 -10.04
CA ALA A 79 12.70 16.45 -11.14
C ALA A 79 13.54 16.30 -12.42
N LEU A 80 13.38 15.16 -13.10
CA LEU A 80 14.04 14.87 -14.37
C LEU A 80 12.97 14.89 -15.48
N PHE A 81 13.21 15.68 -16.52
CA PHE A 81 12.31 15.82 -17.66
C PHE A 81 12.98 15.23 -18.89
N TYR A 82 12.32 14.26 -19.50
CA TYR A 82 12.76 13.61 -20.73
C TYR A 82 11.88 14.10 -21.89
N ASN A 83 12.51 14.46 -23.00
CA ASN A 83 11.82 14.80 -24.24
C ASN A 83 11.75 13.53 -25.10
N ASP A 84 10.98 12.54 -24.63
CA ASP A 84 10.83 11.28 -25.33
C ASP A 84 9.89 11.46 -26.53
N GLU A 85 10.30 10.94 -27.69
CA GLU A 85 9.50 10.92 -28.93
C GLU A 85 8.41 9.83 -28.92
N GLY A 86 8.18 9.20 -27.76
CA GLY A 86 7.22 8.11 -27.56
C GLY A 86 5.74 8.55 -27.50
N SER A 87 4.85 7.58 -27.60
CA SER A 87 3.40 7.78 -27.64
C SER A 87 2.75 7.77 -26.25
N VAL A 88 3.26 8.60 -25.32
CA VAL A 88 2.65 8.73 -23.99
C VAL A 88 1.41 9.60 -24.05
N THR A 89 0.35 9.19 -23.33
CA THR A 89 -0.92 9.92 -23.25
C THR A 89 -1.28 10.17 -21.79
N PRO A 90 -0.51 10.99 -21.05
CA PRO A 90 -0.83 11.31 -19.66
C PRO A 90 -2.16 12.07 -19.56
N ALA A 91 -2.75 12.09 -18.36
CA ALA A 91 -4.00 12.79 -18.12
C ALA A 91 -3.89 14.30 -18.41
N ASP A 92 -4.90 14.86 -19.07
CA ASP A 92 -5.01 16.27 -19.43
C ASP A 92 -5.27 17.17 -18.21
N ALA A 93 -6.01 16.63 -17.23
CA ALA A 93 -6.33 17.30 -15.97
C ALA A 93 -6.36 16.32 -14.81
N ILE A 94 -6.06 16.82 -13.60
CA ILE A 94 -6.12 16.04 -12.37
C ILE A 94 -6.90 16.85 -11.33
N LEU A 95 -7.92 16.26 -10.73
CA LEU A 95 -8.77 16.87 -9.70
C LEU A 95 -8.46 16.26 -8.32
N PRO A 96 -8.37 17.06 -7.23
CA PRO A 96 -8.05 16.55 -5.90
C PRO A 96 -9.27 15.97 -5.17
N ILE A 97 -9.15 14.75 -4.65
CA ILE A 97 -10.00 14.21 -3.57
C ILE A 97 -9.21 14.36 -2.26
N SER A 98 -9.14 15.59 -1.75
CA SER A 98 -8.31 15.96 -0.61
C SER A 98 -8.96 17.08 0.20
N SER A 99 -8.42 17.41 1.38
CA SER A 99 -8.98 18.45 2.26
C SER A 99 -8.80 19.89 1.75
N GLN A 100 -8.18 20.06 0.57
CA GLN A 100 -7.93 21.34 -0.11
C GLN A 100 -7.24 22.39 0.79
N SER A 101 -6.29 21.95 1.61
CA SER A 101 -5.61 22.75 2.63
C SER A 101 -4.37 23.50 2.12
N SER A 102 -4.02 23.38 0.83
CA SER A 102 -2.78 23.93 0.28
C SER A 102 -2.71 25.45 0.41
N ALA A 103 -3.83 26.17 0.33
CA ALA A 103 -3.89 27.62 0.52
C ALA A 103 -3.32 28.06 1.89
N SER A 104 -3.43 27.19 2.90
CA SER A 104 -2.91 27.41 4.25
C SER A 104 -1.49 26.86 4.48
N ASN A 105 -0.77 26.50 3.42
CA ASN A 105 0.57 25.88 3.47
C ASN A 105 0.60 24.55 4.25
N LYS A 106 -0.48 23.76 4.19
CA LYS A 106 -0.55 22.42 4.79
C LYS A 106 -0.77 21.39 3.69
N THR A 107 -0.38 20.15 3.96
CA THR A 107 -0.80 19.03 3.11
C THR A 107 -2.30 18.84 3.20
N SER A 108 -2.86 18.23 2.15
CA SER A 108 -4.32 18.08 2.03
C SER A 108 -4.80 16.67 2.36
N VAL A 109 -4.02 15.92 3.13
CA VAL A 109 -4.35 14.55 3.56
C VAL A 109 -5.52 14.56 4.55
N PHE A 110 -6.37 13.54 4.50
CA PHE A 110 -7.39 13.24 5.51
C PHE A 110 -6.84 12.26 6.55
N SER A 111 -7.38 12.30 7.76
CA SER A 111 -7.18 11.26 8.78
C SER A 111 -8.52 10.64 9.10
N LEU A 112 -8.74 9.37 8.76
CA LEU A 112 -9.98 8.64 9.02
C LEU A 112 -9.81 7.69 10.23
N PRO A 113 -10.92 7.40 10.95
CA PRO A 113 -12.29 7.90 10.76
C PRO A 113 -12.54 9.29 11.42
N ASP A 114 -11.51 9.92 11.99
CA ASP A 114 -11.67 11.16 12.79
C ASP A 114 -12.05 12.39 11.95
N GLY A 115 -11.73 12.38 10.66
CA GLY A 115 -12.03 13.42 9.68
C GLY A 115 -13.18 13.06 8.73
N ASN A 116 -13.51 14.02 7.86
CA ASN A 116 -14.48 13.82 6.79
C ASN A 116 -13.77 13.92 5.43
N ALA A 117 -13.70 12.82 4.69
CA ALA A 117 -13.07 12.75 3.37
C ALA A 117 -14.09 12.91 2.23
N THR A 118 -14.99 13.89 2.38
CA THR A 118 -16.01 14.26 1.38
C THR A 118 -15.62 15.55 0.66
N VAL A 119 -15.66 15.56 -0.66
CA VAL A 119 -15.37 16.73 -1.52
C VAL A 119 -16.42 16.87 -2.63
N SER A 120 -16.63 18.09 -3.12
CA SER A 120 -17.42 18.34 -4.33
C SER A 120 -16.50 18.65 -5.50
N LEU A 121 -16.69 17.96 -6.63
CA LEU A 121 -15.89 18.13 -7.84
C LEU A 121 -16.78 18.47 -9.04
N ALA A 122 -16.38 19.48 -9.81
CA ALA A 122 -16.96 19.78 -11.12
C ALA A 122 -16.05 19.22 -12.22
N PHE A 123 -16.61 18.39 -13.09
CA PHE A 123 -15.87 17.82 -14.21
C PHE A 123 -15.99 18.72 -15.45
N PRO A 124 -14.95 18.80 -16.29
CA PRO A 124 -15.11 19.25 -17.67
C PRO A 124 -16.20 18.42 -18.36
N ARG A 125 -17.04 19.06 -19.18
CA ARG A 125 -18.16 18.37 -19.83
C ARG A 125 -17.72 17.34 -20.88
N ASN A 126 -16.50 17.41 -21.37
CA ASN A 126 -15.98 16.61 -22.47
C ASN A 126 -14.91 15.59 -22.02
N VAL A 127 -15.04 14.98 -20.85
CA VAL A 127 -14.12 13.92 -20.38
C VAL A 127 -14.44 12.60 -21.09
N GLU A 128 -13.44 11.90 -21.65
CA GLU A 128 -13.61 10.59 -22.28
C GLU A 128 -13.14 9.41 -21.42
N ARG A 129 -12.19 9.61 -20.51
CA ARG A 129 -11.75 8.63 -19.51
C ARG A 129 -11.49 9.31 -18.18
N ALA A 130 -11.80 8.61 -17.10
CA ALA A 130 -11.53 9.09 -15.75
C ALA A 130 -11.13 7.94 -14.83
N VAL A 131 -10.04 8.13 -14.09
CA VAL A 131 -9.53 7.15 -13.11
C VAL A 131 -9.35 7.85 -11.77
N VAL A 132 -9.87 7.26 -10.70
CA VAL A 132 -9.57 7.66 -9.32
C VAL A 132 -8.35 6.87 -8.85
N SER A 133 -7.31 7.53 -8.37
CA SER A 133 -6.20 6.91 -7.65
C SER A 133 -6.25 7.28 -6.18
N ILE A 134 -6.02 6.33 -5.29
CA ILE A 134 -6.18 6.49 -3.83
C ILE A 134 -4.89 6.13 -3.11
N PHE A 135 -4.37 7.05 -2.30
CA PHE A 135 -3.32 6.79 -1.33
C PHE A 135 -3.93 6.54 0.05
N ALA A 136 -3.72 5.34 0.57
CA ALA A 136 -4.25 4.87 1.85
C ALA A 136 -3.14 4.24 2.69
N SER A 137 -2.97 4.69 3.93
CA SER A 137 -2.01 4.06 4.85
C SER A 137 -2.48 4.15 6.29
N GLY A 138 -2.62 2.99 6.94
CA GLY A 138 -2.79 2.88 8.38
C GLY A 138 -1.46 3.14 9.10
N ASN A 139 -1.48 4.03 10.08
CA ASN A 139 -0.33 4.37 10.92
C ASN A 139 -0.76 4.36 12.40
N GLY A 140 0.17 4.47 13.34
CA GLY A 140 -0.16 4.50 14.77
C GLY A 140 -0.96 3.27 15.20
N ASN A 141 -2.20 3.46 15.66
CA ASN A 141 -3.07 2.34 16.07
C ASN A 141 -3.42 1.38 14.92
N GLU A 142 -3.27 1.82 13.68
CA GLU A 142 -3.54 1.03 12.48
C GLU A 142 -2.24 0.60 11.79
N GLU A 143 -1.05 0.84 12.34
CA GLU A 143 0.21 0.44 11.69
C GLU A 143 0.30 -1.08 11.45
N PHE A 144 -0.27 -1.88 12.36
CA PHE A 144 -0.30 -3.34 12.30
C PHE A 144 -1.72 -3.89 12.15
N TRP A 145 -2.62 -3.17 11.46
CA TRP A 145 -4.04 -3.52 11.36
C TRP A 145 -4.28 -4.98 10.95
N TYR A 146 -3.43 -5.56 10.09
CA TYR A 146 -3.51 -6.94 9.60
C TYR A 146 -3.24 -8.02 10.67
N ALA A 147 -2.70 -7.62 11.83
CA ALA A 147 -2.45 -8.46 13.00
C ALA A 147 -3.49 -8.27 14.13
N ASP A 148 -4.53 -7.44 13.90
CA ASP A 148 -5.60 -7.23 14.87
C ASP A 148 -6.62 -8.40 14.83
N VAL A 149 -7.45 -8.52 15.86
CA VAL A 149 -8.54 -9.51 15.92
C VAL A 149 -9.90 -8.82 16.09
N PRO A 150 -11.00 -9.44 15.66
CA PRO A 150 -12.33 -8.92 15.95
C PRO A 150 -12.55 -8.70 17.45
N ARG A 151 -13.27 -7.62 17.82
CA ARG A 151 -13.49 -7.19 19.22
C ARG A 151 -13.83 -8.33 20.19
N GLN A 152 -14.64 -9.29 19.76
CA GLN A 152 -15.09 -10.43 20.56
C GLN A 152 -13.95 -11.34 21.07
N PHE A 153 -12.77 -11.27 20.46
CA PHE A 153 -11.60 -12.07 20.86
C PHE A 153 -10.55 -11.30 21.66
N THR A 154 -10.65 -9.97 21.75
CA THR A 154 -9.63 -9.11 22.38
C THR A 154 -9.31 -9.50 23.82
N SER A 155 -10.29 -10.01 24.57
CA SER A 155 -10.15 -10.37 25.99
C SER A 155 -9.99 -11.87 26.22
N THR A 156 -9.59 -12.64 25.21
CA THR A 156 -9.52 -14.12 25.29
C THR A 156 -8.62 -14.59 26.44
N PHE A 157 -7.57 -13.85 26.77
CA PHE A 157 -6.60 -14.18 27.83
C PHE A 157 -6.83 -13.41 29.14
N GLY A 158 -8.04 -12.85 29.33
CA GLY A 158 -8.42 -12.10 30.54
C GLY A 158 -8.10 -10.60 30.51
N ASN A 159 -7.12 -10.19 29.69
CA ASN A 159 -6.82 -8.78 29.39
C ASN A 159 -6.97 -8.52 27.89
N SER A 160 -7.20 -7.24 27.52
CA SER A 160 -7.19 -6.84 26.11
C SER A 160 -5.76 -6.88 25.56
N PHE A 161 -5.53 -7.62 24.48
CA PHE A 161 -4.23 -7.71 23.81
C PHE A 161 -4.21 -7.08 22.40
N ALA A 162 -5.36 -6.63 21.90
CA ALA A 162 -5.52 -6.10 20.55
C ALA A 162 -6.53 -4.93 20.51
N ASN A 163 -6.58 -4.20 19.39
CA ASN A 163 -7.39 -2.99 19.24
C ASN A 163 -8.88 -3.30 19.02
N GLY A 164 -9.20 -4.43 18.39
CA GLY A 164 -10.56 -4.97 18.30
C GLY A 164 -11.35 -4.56 17.06
N TYR A 165 -10.70 -4.13 15.96
CA TYR A 165 -11.36 -3.69 14.73
C TYR A 165 -11.31 -4.71 13.58
N SER A 166 -10.81 -5.94 13.84
CA SER A 166 -10.55 -7.02 12.87
C SER A 166 -9.28 -6.83 12.03
N PRO A 167 -8.77 -7.88 11.34
CA PRO A 167 -7.59 -7.75 10.49
C PRO A 167 -7.88 -7.32 9.04
N TRP A 168 -9.14 -7.09 8.66
CA TRP A 168 -9.50 -6.74 7.27
C TRP A 168 -9.84 -5.25 7.14
N ARG A 169 -9.43 -4.65 6.03
CA ARG A 169 -9.65 -3.23 5.71
C ARG A 169 -10.07 -3.06 4.26
N GLU A 170 -11.08 -2.23 4.04
CA GLU A 170 -11.49 -1.79 2.72
C GLU A 170 -11.55 -0.27 2.66
N VAL A 171 -10.88 0.30 1.67
CA VAL A 171 -10.96 1.72 1.34
C VAL A 171 -11.95 1.87 0.19
N GLN A 172 -12.99 2.65 0.39
CA GLN A 172 -14.10 2.81 -0.55
C GLN A 172 -14.05 4.16 -1.24
N VAL A 173 -14.34 4.18 -2.55
CA VAL A 173 -14.66 5.40 -3.30
C VAL A 173 -16.15 5.46 -3.52
N LEU A 174 -16.80 6.53 -3.08
CA LEU A 174 -18.21 6.77 -3.34
C LEU A 174 -18.37 8.01 -4.23
N ILE A 175 -19.31 7.93 -5.18
CA ILE A 175 -19.76 9.02 -6.05
C ILE A 175 -21.25 9.22 -5.79
N ASP A 176 -21.63 10.42 -5.34
CA ASP A 176 -23.00 10.78 -4.94
C ASP A 176 -23.64 9.76 -3.98
N GLY A 177 -22.83 9.30 -3.02
CA GLY A 177 -23.24 8.31 -2.00
C GLY A 177 -23.34 6.86 -2.49
N LYS A 178 -22.96 6.58 -3.74
CA LYS A 178 -22.94 5.22 -4.31
C LYS A 178 -21.51 4.73 -4.47
N LEU A 179 -21.26 3.47 -4.14
CA LEU A 179 -19.93 2.87 -4.29
C LEU A 179 -19.52 2.80 -5.76
N ALA A 180 -18.33 3.31 -6.08
CA ALA A 180 -17.74 3.31 -7.42
C ALA A 180 -16.57 2.33 -7.58
N GLY A 181 -15.92 1.99 -6.47
CA GLY A 181 -14.83 1.02 -6.42
C GLY A 181 -14.21 0.95 -5.03
N VAL A 182 -13.30 0.00 -4.85
CA VAL A 182 -12.63 -0.23 -3.56
C VAL A 182 -11.15 -0.56 -3.72
N SER A 183 -10.41 -0.42 -2.62
CA SER A 183 -9.05 -0.91 -2.45
C SER A 183 -8.97 -1.79 -1.22
N TRP A 184 -8.35 -2.96 -1.34
CA TRP A 184 -7.90 -3.78 -0.22
C TRP A 184 -6.38 -3.57 -0.10
N PRO A 185 -5.94 -2.71 0.85
CA PRO A 185 -4.57 -2.21 0.86
C PRO A 185 -3.52 -3.31 1.01
N PHE A 186 -2.36 -3.11 0.37
CA PHE A 186 -1.17 -3.91 0.66
C PHE A 186 -0.75 -3.72 2.13
N PRO A 187 -0.48 -4.78 2.91
CA PRO A 187 -0.02 -4.66 4.28
C PRO A 187 1.42 -4.12 4.32
N ILE A 188 1.54 -2.80 4.31
CA ILE A 188 2.82 -2.10 4.47
C ILE A 188 3.39 -2.46 5.83
N VAL A 189 4.66 -2.86 5.84
CA VAL A 189 5.44 -2.93 7.07
C VAL A 189 6.46 -1.83 6.97
N PHE A 190 6.25 -0.77 7.75
CA PHE A 190 7.12 0.39 7.79
C PHE A 190 8.50 0.00 8.32
N THR A 191 9.48 0.88 8.12
CA THR A 191 10.88 0.58 8.38
C THR A 191 11.17 0.31 9.86
N GLY A 192 10.29 0.67 10.80
CA GLY A 192 10.36 0.26 12.22
C GLY A 192 9.43 -0.90 12.63
N GLY A 193 8.54 -1.36 11.75
CA GLY A 193 7.42 -2.24 12.10
C GLY A 193 7.82 -3.68 12.40
N ILE A 194 7.06 -4.39 13.25
CA ILE A 194 7.37 -5.75 13.77
C ILE A 194 8.66 -5.78 14.60
N SER A 195 9.81 -5.47 14.00
CA SER A 195 11.09 -5.27 14.64
C SER A 195 12.03 -4.46 13.74
N PRO A 196 12.75 -3.45 14.27
CA PRO A 196 13.73 -2.65 13.52
C PRO A 196 14.77 -3.47 12.77
N GLY A 197 15.24 -4.59 13.34
CA GLY A 197 16.33 -5.39 12.79
C GLY A 197 15.99 -6.13 11.49
N LEU A 198 14.73 -6.12 11.05
CA LEU A 198 14.30 -6.68 9.76
C LEU A 198 14.57 -5.74 8.57
N TRP A 199 14.73 -4.44 8.82
CA TRP A 199 14.59 -3.41 7.78
C TRP A 199 15.87 -2.66 7.45
N VAL A 200 17.00 -3.17 7.91
CA VAL A 200 18.31 -2.52 7.77
C VAL A 200 19.29 -3.52 7.13
N PRO A 201 19.93 -3.17 6.00
CA PRO A 201 19.73 -2.00 5.13
C PRO A 201 18.57 -2.16 4.12
N ILE A 202 17.91 -3.32 4.05
CA ILE A 202 16.81 -3.56 3.11
C ILE A 202 15.49 -3.15 3.75
N VAL A 203 14.92 -2.03 3.30
CA VAL A 203 13.62 -1.56 3.78
C VAL A 203 12.46 -2.39 3.24
N GLY A 204 11.28 -2.25 3.86
CA GLY A 204 10.09 -2.96 3.43
C GLY A 204 9.63 -2.61 2.01
N ILE A 205 8.97 -3.57 1.32
CA ILE A 205 8.32 -3.35 0.02
C ILE A 205 7.45 -2.08 0.07
N ASP A 206 7.57 -1.23 -0.95
CA ASP A 206 6.86 0.04 -1.13
C ASP A 206 7.09 1.14 -0.07
N THR A 207 7.93 0.94 0.94
CA THR A 207 8.11 1.92 2.03
C THR A 207 8.61 3.30 1.56
N TYR A 208 9.34 3.38 0.45
CA TYR A 208 9.80 4.66 -0.11
C TYR A 208 8.88 5.27 -1.17
N ASP A 209 7.91 4.52 -1.67
CA ASP A 209 6.85 5.01 -2.56
C ASP A 209 5.60 4.17 -2.29
N LEU A 210 4.84 4.60 -1.28
CA LEU A 210 3.62 3.90 -0.89
C LEU A 210 2.66 3.98 -2.08
N GLY A 211 2.28 2.81 -2.58
CA GLY A 211 1.47 2.70 -3.77
C GLY A 211 0.08 3.29 -3.59
N SER A 212 -0.52 3.66 -4.71
CA SER A 212 -1.94 3.97 -4.81
C SER A 212 -2.70 2.81 -5.45
N VAL A 213 -4.03 2.82 -5.31
CA VAL A 213 -4.92 1.89 -6.01
C VAL A 213 -5.87 2.65 -6.92
N ASP A 214 -6.02 2.15 -8.14
CA ASP A 214 -6.74 2.81 -9.21
C ASP A 214 -8.14 2.20 -9.43
N VAL A 215 -9.14 3.05 -9.60
CA VAL A 215 -10.53 2.71 -9.91
C VAL A 215 -10.94 3.43 -11.20
N ASP A 216 -11.28 2.68 -12.25
CA ASP A 216 -11.83 3.26 -13.48
C ASP A 216 -13.27 3.73 -13.25
N ILE A 217 -13.47 5.05 -13.26
CA ILE A 217 -14.78 5.67 -13.12
C ILE A 217 -15.35 6.13 -14.47
N SER A 218 -14.75 5.73 -15.59
CA SER A 218 -15.24 6.07 -16.93
C SER A 218 -16.71 5.67 -17.19
N PRO A 219 -17.24 4.55 -16.67
CA PRO A 219 -18.68 4.25 -16.76
C PRO A 219 -19.60 5.30 -16.12
N TRP A 220 -19.08 6.15 -15.21
CA TRP A 220 -19.82 7.20 -14.52
C TRP A 220 -19.88 8.51 -15.31
N LEU A 221 -19.18 8.64 -16.44
CA LEU A 221 -19.05 9.91 -17.17
C LEU A 221 -20.39 10.47 -17.69
N GLY A 222 -21.39 9.62 -17.92
CA GLY A 222 -22.73 10.09 -18.27
C GLY A 222 -23.37 10.95 -17.17
N LEU A 223 -23.07 10.66 -15.90
CA LEU A 223 -23.45 11.45 -14.74
C LEU A 223 -22.49 12.63 -14.56
N LEU A 224 -21.19 12.35 -14.50
CA LEU A 224 -20.16 13.32 -14.10
C LEU A 224 -20.00 14.49 -15.09
N CYS A 225 -20.28 14.29 -16.38
CA CYS A 225 -20.14 15.31 -17.42
C CYS A 225 -21.42 16.15 -17.65
N ASP A 226 -22.39 16.12 -16.74
CA ASP A 226 -23.61 16.94 -16.80
C ASP A 226 -23.35 18.44 -16.52
N GLY A 227 -22.14 18.74 -16.05
CA GLY A 227 -21.59 20.03 -15.66
C GLY A 227 -22.19 20.64 -14.39
N SER A 228 -22.73 19.79 -13.53
CA SER A 228 -22.97 20.02 -12.11
C SER A 228 -21.73 19.65 -11.28
N GLU A 229 -21.76 19.94 -9.98
CA GLU A 229 -20.82 19.37 -9.03
C GLU A 229 -21.33 18.02 -8.52
N HIS A 230 -20.41 17.07 -8.35
CA HIS A 230 -20.68 15.75 -7.78
C HIS A 230 -19.88 15.52 -6.51
N VAL A 231 -20.46 14.77 -5.58
CA VAL A 231 -19.84 14.48 -4.29
C VAL A 231 -18.99 13.21 -4.38
N PHE A 232 -17.72 13.33 -4.06
CA PHE A 232 -16.80 12.20 -3.89
C PHE A 232 -16.51 12.01 -2.41
N GLU A 233 -16.54 10.77 -1.94
CA GLU A 233 -16.25 10.42 -0.55
C GLU A 233 -15.30 9.22 -0.48
N LEU A 234 -14.26 9.33 0.36
CA LEU A 234 -13.41 8.20 0.74
C LEU A 234 -13.83 7.67 2.12
N LYS A 235 -13.89 6.34 2.27
CA LYS A 235 -14.11 5.69 3.58
C LYS A 235 -13.09 4.60 3.80
N VAL A 236 -12.70 4.40 5.06
CA VAL A 236 -12.05 3.16 5.48
C VAL A 236 -13.00 2.41 6.41
N VAL A 237 -13.26 1.15 6.08
CA VAL A 237 -14.14 0.26 6.86
C VAL A 237 -13.42 -1.03 7.21
N GLY A 238 -13.81 -1.62 8.34
CA GLY A 238 -13.33 -2.93 8.81
C GLY A 238 -14.47 -3.94 8.94
N TYR A 239 -14.14 -5.20 9.18
CA TYR A 239 -15.16 -6.23 9.44
C TYR A 239 -15.79 -6.04 10.83
N ASN A 240 -17.12 -6.15 10.89
CA ASN A 240 -17.87 -6.17 12.14
C ASN A 240 -18.90 -7.31 12.12
N SER A 241 -18.89 -8.17 13.13
CA SER A 241 -19.77 -9.34 13.17
C SER A 241 -21.26 -9.02 13.31
N SER A 242 -21.62 -7.79 13.70
CA SER A 242 -23.02 -7.35 13.86
C SER A 242 -23.54 -6.55 12.66
N THR A 243 -22.69 -5.82 11.96
CA THR A 243 -23.08 -4.89 10.89
C THR A 243 -22.45 -5.20 9.54
N THR A 244 -21.72 -6.31 9.42
CA THR A 244 -20.86 -6.68 8.27
C THR A 244 -19.66 -5.76 8.12
N LEU A 245 -19.93 -4.46 7.92
CA LEU A 245 -18.95 -3.39 7.86
C LEU A 245 -19.04 -2.52 9.12
N GLY A 246 -17.91 -2.18 9.71
CA GLY A 246 -17.79 -1.29 10.86
C GLY A 246 -16.69 -0.25 10.68
N THR A 247 -16.51 0.56 11.72
CA THR A 247 -15.39 1.52 11.79
C THR A 247 -14.05 0.82 11.96
N VAL A 248 -12.98 1.57 11.76
CA VAL A 248 -11.58 1.22 12.07
C VAL A 248 -11.08 2.10 13.23
N ALA A 249 -9.86 1.87 13.72
CA ALA A 249 -9.20 2.80 14.63
C ALA A 249 -8.70 4.05 13.88
N SER A 250 -8.33 5.08 14.63
CA SER A 250 -7.72 6.31 14.11
C SER A 250 -6.43 6.08 13.34
N ASN A 251 -6.02 7.10 12.58
CA ASN A 251 -4.76 7.18 11.82
C ASN A 251 -4.71 6.40 10.49
N TRP A 252 -5.84 6.32 9.79
CA TRP A 252 -5.83 6.08 8.33
C TRP A 252 -5.61 7.39 7.59
N TRP A 253 -4.42 7.56 7.00
CA TRP A 253 -4.11 8.72 6.18
C TRP A 253 -4.59 8.49 4.76
N GLU A 254 -5.54 9.31 4.30
CA GLU A 254 -6.23 9.11 3.03
C GLU A 254 -6.15 10.35 2.14
N SER A 255 -5.91 10.13 0.86
CA SER A 255 -6.10 11.16 -0.17
C SER A 255 -6.36 10.46 -1.50
N GLY A 256 -7.14 11.09 -2.38
CA GLY A 256 -7.32 10.60 -3.73
C GLY A 256 -7.17 11.71 -4.76
N GLU A 257 -7.23 11.29 -6.01
CA GLU A 257 -7.15 12.19 -7.15
C GLU A 257 -7.84 11.57 -8.36
N VAL A 258 -8.41 12.41 -9.21
CA VAL A 258 -9.09 11.99 -10.43
C VAL A 258 -8.29 12.42 -11.65
N PHE A 259 -7.71 11.45 -12.34
CA PHE A 259 -7.04 11.63 -13.62
C PHE A 259 -8.08 11.67 -14.74
N LEU A 260 -8.05 12.72 -15.57
CA LEU A 260 -9.02 12.95 -16.64
C LEU A 260 -8.33 13.03 -18.01
N TRP A 261 -8.84 12.28 -18.97
CA TRP A 261 -8.53 12.44 -20.40
C TRP A 261 -9.71 13.10 -21.09
N LEU A 262 -9.44 14.15 -21.85
CA LEU A 262 -10.46 14.98 -22.48
C LEU A 262 -10.64 14.60 -23.96
N ASP A 263 -11.90 14.50 -24.36
CA ASP A 263 -12.31 14.46 -25.75
C ASP A 263 -12.08 15.84 -26.39
N GLN A 264 -10.93 16.01 -27.04
CA GLN A 264 -10.51 17.27 -27.65
C GLN A 264 -11.44 17.76 -28.77
N SER A 265 -12.17 16.85 -29.43
CA SER A 265 -13.06 17.19 -30.54
C SER A 265 -14.53 17.28 -30.12
N GLY A 266 -14.86 16.85 -28.91
CA GLY A 266 -16.21 16.87 -28.34
C GLY A 266 -16.45 18.05 -27.40
N ASN A 267 -17.71 18.49 -27.36
CA ASN A 267 -18.15 19.53 -26.42
C ASN A 267 -18.81 18.97 -25.16
N GLN A 268 -19.34 17.74 -25.24
CA GLN A 268 -19.99 17.08 -24.12
C GLN A 268 -19.97 15.56 -24.29
N THR A 269 -19.52 14.87 -23.25
CA THR A 269 -19.68 13.43 -23.07
C THR A 269 -21.06 13.17 -22.46
N THR A 270 -21.78 12.23 -23.06
CA THR A 270 -23.11 11.81 -22.57
C THR A 270 -23.10 10.32 -22.32
N GLY A 271 -24.01 9.82 -21.49
CA GLY A 271 -24.13 8.40 -21.21
C GLY A 271 -25.57 7.98 -21.00
N GLY A 272 -25.80 6.67 -21.05
CA GLY A 272 -27.06 6.07 -20.62
C GLY A 272 -27.12 5.90 -19.11
N ASP A 273 -28.03 5.02 -18.67
CA ASP A 273 -28.16 4.64 -17.26
C ASP A 273 -27.01 3.71 -16.84
N LEU A 274 -26.26 4.13 -15.81
CA LEU A 274 -25.21 3.31 -15.21
C LEU A 274 -25.80 2.01 -14.66
N GLN A 275 -25.32 0.88 -15.18
CA GLN A 275 -25.58 -0.44 -14.62
C GLN A 275 -24.49 -0.76 -13.61
N SER A 276 -24.87 -0.96 -12.34
CA SER A 276 -23.95 -1.25 -11.25
C SER A 276 -24.38 -2.51 -10.49
N PHE A 277 -23.43 -3.41 -10.25
CA PHE A 277 -23.54 -4.51 -9.30
C PHE A 277 -22.46 -4.32 -8.23
N SER A 278 -22.88 -3.94 -7.03
CA SER A 278 -21.95 -3.57 -5.95
C SER A 278 -22.44 -4.05 -4.57
N PRO A 279 -22.60 -5.37 -4.34
CA PRO A 279 -23.04 -5.91 -3.06
C PRO A 279 -22.03 -5.62 -1.94
N GLU A 280 -22.45 -5.74 -0.67
CA GLU A 280 -21.53 -5.79 0.47
C GLU A 280 -20.61 -7.03 0.39
N PRO A 281 -19.43 -7.03 1.06
CA PRO A 281 -18.54 -8.19 1.05
C PRO A 281 -19.15 -9.33 1.86
N THR A 282 -18.89 -10.56 1.46
CA THR A 282 -19.21 -11.73 2.28
C THR A 282 -18.05 -12.07 3.19
N PHE A 283 -18.34 -12.55 4.40
CA PHE A 283 -17.33 -12.91 5.40
C PHE A 283 -17.61 -14.28 6.00
N GLU A 284 -16.52 -15.01 6.28
CA GLU A 284 -16.54 -16.23 7.08
C GLU A 284 -15.55 -16.07 8.24
N LEU A 285 -16.05 -16.23 9.47
CA LEU A 285 -15.25 -16.13 10.68
C LEU A 285 -15.28 -17.46 11.43
N SER A 286 -14.11 -18.03 11.69
CA SER A 286 -13.96 -19.21 12.54
C SER A 286 -12.94 -18.96 13.65
N SER A 287 -13.08 -19.67 14.77
CA SER A 287 -12.15 -19.56 15.88
C SER A 287 -12.11 -20.82 16.72
N ALA A 288 -10.96 -21.10 17.34
CA ALA A 288 -10.79 -22.16 18.33
C ALA A 288 -9.93 -21.66 19.50
N THR A 289 -10.19 -22.18 20.70
CA THR A 289 -9.37 -21.89 21.89
C THR A 289 -8.92 -23.19 22.54
N THR A 290 -7.74 -23.16 23.16
CA THR A 290 -7.27 -24.20 24.06
C THR A 290 -7.13 -23.63 25.47
N THR A 291 -7.19 -24.49 26.48
CA THR A 291 -7.11 -24.07 27.90
C THR A 291 -6.00 -24.80 28.65
N TYR A 292 -5.45 -24.11 29.64
CA TYR A 292 -4.63 -24.72 30.68
C TYR A 292 -5.48 -25.55 31.66
N ASN A 293 -4.83 -26.38 32.48
CA ASN A 293 -5.49 -27.19 33.51
C ASN A 293 -6.32 -26.39 34.53
N ASN A 294 -6.01 -25.10 34.72
CA ASN A 294 -6.74 -24.21 35.61
C ASN A 294 -8.00 -23.60 34.96
N GLY A 295 -8.32 -23.95 33.71
CA GLY A 295 -9.48 -23.46 32.96
C GLY A 295 -9.27 -22.13 32.23
N SER A 296 -8.12 -21.47 32.38
CA SER A 296 -7.80 -20.25 31.61
C SER A 296 -7.36 -20.59 30.18
N ASN A 297 -7.68 -19.71 29.22
CA ASN A 297 -7.30 -19.91 27.82
C ASN A 297 -5.78 -19.81 27.64
N SER A 298 -5.19 -20.76 26.93
CA SER A 298 -3.77 -20.82 26.58
C SER A 298 -3.49 -20.37 25.14
N SER A 299 -4.45 -20.59 24.23
CA SER A 299 -4.33 -20.15 22.84
C SER A 299 -5.65 -19.73 22.23
N LEU A 300 -5.55 -19.00 21.12
CA LEU A 300 -6.62 -18.56 20.25
C LEU A 300 -6.16 -18.73 18.79
N LEU A 301 -6.90 -19.53 18.02
CA LEU A 301 -6.82 -19.55 16.57
C LEU A 301 -8.03 -18.76 16.04
N VAL A 302 -7.82 -17.81 15.13
CA VAL A 302 -8.89 -17.09 14.43
C VAL A 302 -8.60 -17.11 12.93
N GLU A 303 -9.62 -17.39 12.14
CA GLU A 303 -9.59 -17.26 10.69
C GLU A 303 -10.72 -16.36 10.22
N LEU A 304 -10.38 -15.35 9.41
CA LEU A 304 -11.32 -14.45 8.76
C LEU A 304 -11.08 -14.47 7.25
N SER A 305 -12.08 -14.90 6.50
CA SER A 305 -12.11 -14.86 5.03
C SER A 305 -13.11 -13.82 4.54
N ALA A 306 -12.81 -13.17 3.40
CA ALA A 306 -13.72 -12.23 2.76
C ALA A 306 -13.70 -12.35 1.23
N GLN A 307 -14.83 -12.10 0.58
CA GLN A 307 -14.96 -12.03 -0.87
C GLN A 307 -15.81 -10.83 -1.31
N ARG A 308 -15.46 -10.22 -2.44
CA ARG A 308 -16.22 -9.10 -3.01
C ARG A 308 -16.08 -9.06 -4.53
N VAL A 309 -17.20 -8.83 -5.23
CA VAL A 309 -17.24 -8.62 -6.68
C VAL A 309 -18.01 -7.34 -6.98
N LEU A 310 -17.44 -6.47 -7.80
CA LEU A 310 -18.03 -5.23 -8.27
C LEU A 310 -18.03 -5.19 -9.79
N THR A 311 -19.13 -4.73 -10.41
CA THR A 311 -19.15 -4.40 -11.84
C THR A 311 -19.93 -3.13 -12.12
N PHE A 312 -19.41 -2.33 -13.04
CA PHE A 312 -20.00 -1.07 -13.49
C PHE A 312 -19.94 -1.04 -15.01
N SER A 313 -21.05 -0.68 -15.65
CA SER A 313 -21.08 -0.52 -17.10
C SER A 313 -22.03 0.57 -17.53
N ASN A 314 -21.64 1.29 -18.58
CA ASN A 314 -22.49 2.31 -19.19
C ASN A 314 -22.12 2.50 -20.66
N THR A 315 -23.12 2.83 -21.48
CA THR A 315 -22.91 3.24 -22.86
C THR A 315 -22.60 4.73 -22.89
N ILE A 316 -21.34 5.08 -23.17
CA ILE A 316 -20.84 6.46 -23.20
C ILE A 316 -20.66 6.93 -24.65
N THR A 317 -21.10 8.15 -24.95
CA THR A 317 -20.96 8.80 -26.26
C THR A 317 -20.05 10.01 -26.16
N THR A 318 -19.04 10.01 -27.02
CA THR A 318 -18.04 11.08 -27.21
C THR A 318 -17.99 11.44 -28.70
N SER A 319 -17.11 12.35 -29.10
CA SER A 319 -16.89 12.72 -30.51
C SER A 319 -16.40 11.56 -31.38
N THR A 320 -15.72 10.56 -30.78
CA THR A 320 -15.22 9.38 -31.50
C THR A 320 -16.26 8.29 -31.67
N GLY A 321 -17.43 8.44 -31.03
CA GLY A 321 -18.55 7.51 -31.14
C GLY A 321 -19.11 7.06 -29.79
N THR A 322 -20.00 6.07 -29.87
CA THR A 322 -20.68 5.46 -28.73
C THR A 322 -20.05 4.11 -28.40
N HIS A 323 -19.61 3.95 -27.14
CA HIS A 323 -18.92 2.75 -26.67
C HIS A 323 -19.47 2.28 -25.32
N LEU A 324 -19.55 0.96 -25.14
CA LEU A 324 -19.80 0.38 -23.82
C LEU A 324 -18.51 0.44 -23.01
N LEU A 325 -18.51 1.19 -21.92
CA LEU A 325 -17.41 1.22 -20.96
C LEU A 325 -17.74 0.36 -19.75
N THR A 326 -16.76 -0.40 -19.28
CA THR A 326 -16.91 -1.34 -18.16
C THR A 326 -15.75 -1.24 -17.19
N TRP A 327 -16.05 -1.33 -15.90
CA TRP A 327 -15.09 -1.53 -14.81
C TRP A 327 -15.54 -2.71 -13.95
N GLY A 328 -14.62 -3.56 -13.52
CA GLY A 328 -14.92 -4.67 -12.61
C GLY A 328 -13.77 -4.96 -11.66
N GLN A 329 -14.13 -5.43 -10.47
CA GLN A 329 -13.19 -5.87 -9.43
C GLN A 329 -13.66 -7.22 -8.87
N ASP A 330 -12.74 -8.17 -8.71
CA ASP A 330 -12.96 -9.46 -8.06
C ASP A 330 -11.87 -9.66 -7.01
N LEU A 331 -12.28 -9.78 -5.74
CA LEU A 331 -11.43 -9.67 -4.56
C LEU A 331 -11.65 -10.85 -3.63
N SER A 332 -10.55 -11.43 -3.12
CA SER A 332 -10.60 -12.47 -2.10
C SER A 332 -9.47 -12.32 -1.06
N TYR A 333 -9.80 -12.63 0.18
CA TYR A 333 -8.96 -12.38 1.34
C TYR A 333 -9.08 -13.55 2.30
N ASN A 334 -7.95 -13.96 2.88
CA ASN A 334 -7.93 -14.86 4.03
C ASN A 334 -6.85 -14.42 5.02
N ASN A 335 -7.16 -14.48 6.31
CA ASN A 335 -6.25 -14.18 7.41
C ASN A 335 -6.44 -15.20 8.52
N ILE A 336 -5.36 -15.89 8.87
CA ILE A 336 -5.30 -16.92 9.90
C ILE A 336 -4.27 -16.46 10.93
N GLN A 337 -4.71 -16.30 12.16
CA GLN A 337 -3.86 -15.93 13.28
C GLN A 337 -3.91 -16.99 14.37
N ASN A 338 -2.73 -17.44 14.80
CA ASN A 338 -2.58 -18.32 15.94
C ASN A 338 -1.82 -17.59 17.04
N ILE A 339 -2.53 -17.29 18.11
CA ILE A 339 -2.02 -16.58 19.28
C ILE A 339 -1.91 -17.59 20.42
N THR A 340 -0.71 -17.78 20.95
CA THR A 340 -0.41 -18.78 21.97
C THR A 340 0.28 -18.13 23.17
N ALA A 341 0.67 -18.95 24.15
CA ALA A 341 1.31 -18.49 25.38
C ALA A 341 0.53 -17.36 26.06
N ALA A 342 -0.80 -17.48 26.14
CA ALA A 342 -1.66 -16.45 26.73
C ALA A 342 -1.51 -15.03 26.12
N GLY A 343 -1.17 -14.93 24.83
CA GLY A 343 -1.04 -13.66 24.11
C GLY A 343 0.38 -13.21 23.83
N TYR A 344 1.40 -13.91 24.35
CA TYR A 344 2.80 -13.53 24.15
C TYR A 344 3.38 -13.97 22.80
N ASN A 345 2.80 -14.96 22.15
CA ASN A 345 3.31 -15.47 20.88
C ASN A 345 2.22 -15.38 19.81
N GLN A 346 2.57 -14.94 18.62
CA GLN A 346 1.65 -14.78 17.50
C GLN A 346 2.28 -15.30 16.22
N THR A 347 1.52 -16.07 15.45
CA THR A 347 1.80 -16.29 14.02
C THR A 347 0.62 -15.83 13.19
N LEU A 348 0.92 -15.25 12.04
CA LEU A 348 -0.03 -14.78 11.04
C LEU A 348 0.29 -15.42 9.70
N TRP A 349 -0.76 -15.84 8.99
CA TRP A 349 -0.77 -16.00 7.54
C TRP A 349 -1.93 -15.19 6.97
N GLN A 350 -1.65 -14.32 6.01
CA GLN A 350 -2.67 -13.59 5.28
C GLN A 350 -2.37 -13.64 3.78
N THR A 351 -3.42 -13.72 2.97
CA THR A 351 -3.35 -13.46 1.53
C THR A 351 -4.47 -12.50 1.13
N THR A 352 -4.12 -11.50 0.32
CA THR A 352 -5.06 -10.59 -0.32
C THR A 352 -4.88 -10.72 -1.83
N ASN A 353 -5.94 -11.08 -2.53
CA ASN A 353 -5.96 -11.29 -3.97
C ASN A 353 -6.97 -10.34 -4.59
N GLY A 354 -6.62 -9.79 -5.74
CA GLY A 354 -7.56 -9.00 -6.51
C GLY A 354 -7.29 -9.09 -8.00
N SER A 355 -8.34 -8.89 -8.78
CA SER A 355 -8.25 -8.65 -10.21
C SER A 355 -9.17 -7.52 -10.63
N THR A 356 -8.73 -6.77 -11.62
CA THR A 356 -9.49 -5.66 -12.20
C THR A 356 -9.64 -5.87 -13.70
N ALA A 357 -10.77 -5.47 -14.24
CA ALA A 357 -11.06 -5.55 -15.66
C ALA A 357 -11.65 -4.24 -16.16
N PHE A 358 -11.11 -3.68 -17.24
CA PHE A 358 -11.66 -2.47 -17.86
C PHE A 358 -11.68 -2.51 -19.38
N SER A 359 -12.59 -1.73 -19.97
CA SER A 359 -12.73 -1.61 -21.44
C SER A 359 -11.62 -0.73 -22.01
N ALA A 360 -10.80 -1.28 -22.93
CA ALA A 360 -9.71 -0.52 -23.53
C ALA A 360 -10.21 0.62 -24.45
N PRO A 361 -9.41 1.68 -24.67
CA PRO A 361 -9.69 2.69 -25.70
C PRO A 361 -9.84 2.07 -27.10
N ALA A 362 -10.89 2.46 -27.82
CA ALA A 362 -11.11 2.13 -29.24
C ALA A 362 -10.99 0.63 -29.62
N SER A 363 -11.22 -0.30 -28.68
CA SER A 363 -11.17 -1.74 -28.94
C SER A 363 -12.25 -2.49 -28.15
N ASN A 364 -12.68 -3.64 -28.67
CA ASN A 364 -13.59 -4.54 -27.97
C ASN A 364 -12.87 -5.47 -26.97
N LYS A 365 -11.58 -5.20 -26.67
CA LYS A 365 -10.80 -6.01 -25.73
C LYS A 365 -10.89 -5.44 -24.32
N THR A 366 -11.00 -6.35 -23.36
CA THR A 366 -10.86 -6.05 -21.93
C THR A 366 -9.39 -6.11 -21.55
N VAL A 367 -8.92 -5.09 -20.84
CA VAL A 367 -7.60 -5.10 -20.19
C VAL A 367 -7.80 -5.57 -18.76
N THR A 368 -6.94 -6.47 -18.32
CA THR A 368 -6.98 -7.03 -16.97
C THR A 368 -5.66 -6.81 -16.25
N ALA A 369 -5.76 -6.59 -14.95
CA ALA A 369 -4.65 -6.66 -14.03
C ALA A 369 -5.03 -7.55 -12.84
N SER A 370 -4.05 -8.17 -12.21
CA SER A 370 -4.24 -8.90 -10.96
C SER A 370 -3.09 -8.68 -10.00
N TYR A 371 -3.37 -8.89 -8.73
CA TYR A 371 -2.39 -8.78 -7.67
C TYR A 371 -2.58 -9.84 -6.59
N GLU A 372 -1.48 -10.22 -5.95
CA GLU A 372 -1.41 -11.14 -4.82
C GLU A 372 -0.43 -10.60 -3.77
N TYR A 373 -0.93 -10.44 -2.53
CA TYR A 373 -0.19 -9.88 -1.40
C TYR A 373 -0.17 -10.86 -0.21
N PRO A 374 0.61 -11.95 -0.29
CA PRO A 374 0.76 -12.86 0.83
C PRO A 374 1.74 -12.28 1.86
N ILE A 375 1.38 -12.37 3.15
CA ILE A 375 2.25 -12.04 4.28
C ILE A 375 2.12 -13.12 5.34
N SER A 376 3.25 -13.57 5.84
CA SER A 376 3.36 -14.42 7.01
C SER A 376 4.36 -13.81 7.97
N PHE A 377 4.00 -13.69 9.23
CA PHE A 377 4.98 -13.32 10.25
C PHE A 377 4.75 -14.12 11.53
N GLY A 378 5.83 -14.31 12.28
CA GLY A 378 5.85 -15.00 13.56
C GLY A 378 6.58 -14.13 14.56
N GLN A 379 6.02 -13.99 15.75
CA GLN A 379 6.54 -13.14 16.81
C GLN A 379 6.44 -13.87 18.14
N ASP A 380 7.57 -14.05 18.81
CA ASP A 380 7.65 -14.72 20.11
C ASP A 380 8.29 -13.79 21.14
N TYR A 381 7.57 -13.54 22.23
CA TYR A 381 8.06 -12.76 23.37
C TYR A 381 8.48 -13.68 24.50
N ILE A 382 9.74 -13.56 24.92
CA ILE A 382 10.28 -14.25 26.09
C ILE A 382 10.54 -13.20 27.16
N VAL A 383 9.63 -13.13 28.14
CA VAL A 383 9.74 -12.21 29.27
C VAL A 383 10.17 -13.01 30.51
N PRO A 384 11.35 -12.73 31.10
CA PRO A 384 11.80 -13.42 32.30
C PRO A 384 10.99 -12.99 33.53
N ALA A 385 10.97 -13.84 34.56
CA ALA A 385 10.28 -13.55 35.81
C ALA A 385 10.81 -12.29 36.52
N ASP A 386 12.11 -12.01 36.37
CA ASP A 386 12.74 -10.78 36.82
C ASP A 386 13.50 -10.12 35.66
N PRO A 387 12.90 -9.12 34.98
CA PRO A 387 13.50 -8.44 33.84
C PRO A 387 14.59 -7.43 34.23
N THR A 388 14.90 -7.30 35.52
CA THR A 388 16.06 -6.53 36.00
C THR A 388 17.34 -7.36 36.03
N VAL A 389 17.20 -8.70 36.04
CA VAL A 389 18.32 -9.66 36.13
C VAL A 389 18.59 -10.34 34.78
N VAL A 390 17.56 -10.56 33.97
CA VAL A 390 17.65 -11.20 32.65
C VAL A 390 16.97 -10.31 31.62
N ASN A 391 17.56 -10.21 30.42
CA ASN A 391 16.94 -9.47 29.33
C ASN A 391 15.69 -10.21 28.83
N SER A 392 14.66 -9.44 28.48
CA SER A 392 13.57 -9.92 27.66
C SER A 392 14.05 -10.08 26.21
N THR A 393 13.40 -10.99 25.49
CA THR A 393 13.73 -11.32 24.11
C THR A 393 12.49 -11.26 23.23
N LEU A 394 12.68 -10.76 22.01
CA LEU A 394 11.72 -10.77 20.93
C LEU A 394 12.36 -11.50 19.76
N ILE A 395 11.69 -12.51 19.25
CA ILE A 395 12.08 -13.17 18.02
C ILE A 395 11.01 -12.88 16.99
N ALA A 396 11.42 -12.37 15.83
CA ALA A 396 10.51 -12.11 14.73
C ALA A 396 11.00 -12.80 13.47
N THR A 397 10.06 -13.37 12.73
CA THR A 397 10.27 -13.94 11.40
C THR A 397 9.20 -13.39 10.48
N LEU A 398 9.57 -13.11 9.23
CA LEU A 398 8.68 -12.56 8.22
C LEU A 398 8.97 -13.24 6.89
N ASP A 399 7.91 -13.54 6.16
CA ASP A 399 7.95 -13.89 4.75
C ASP A 399 6.75 -13.24 4.05
N ARG A 400 7.00 -12.42 3.03
CA ARG A 400 5.93 -11.72 2.32
C ARG A 400 6.29 -11.47 0.87
N SER A 401 5.27 -11.29 0.04
CA SER A 401 5.47 -10.92 -1.35
C SER A 401 4.48 -9.85 -1.82
N LYS A 402 4.84 -9.20 -2.92
CA LYS A 402 3.94 -8.40 -3.75
C LYS A 402 4.09 -8.89 -5.18
N THR A 403 3.02 -9.46 -5.73
CA THR A 403 2.96 -9.87 -7.13
C THR A 403 1.87 -9.06 -7.84
N THR A 404 2.18 -8.47 -9.00
CA THR A 404 1.19 -7.86 -9.89
C THR A 404 1.41 -8.37 -11.31
N ARG A 405 0.33 -8.60 -12.06
CA ARG A 405 0.34 -9.07 -13.44
C ARG A 405 -0.62 -8.26 -14.29
N GLY A 406 -0.25 -7.98 -15.53
CA GLY A 406 -1.07 -7.22 -16.46
C GLY A 406 -0.97 -5.71 -16.28
N ASP A 407 -1.89 -5.01 -16.93
CA ASP A 407 -1.84 -3.55 -17.10
C ASP A 407 -2.82 -2.86 -16.15
N ASN A 408 -2.30 -2.20 -15.11
CA ASN A 408 -3.12 -1.33 -14.27
C ASN A 408 -3.72 -0.18 -15.09
N VAL A 409 -4.96 0.21 -14.81
CA VAL A 409 -5.72 1.13 -15.66
C VAL A 409 -5.03 2.48 -15.86
N LEU A 410 -4.50 3.11 -14.80
CA LEU A 410 -3.82 4.39 -14.90
C LEU A 410 -2.55 4.29 -15.75
N SER A 411 -1.75 3.24 -15.51
CA SER A 411 -0.55 2.95 -16.30
C SER A 411 -0.90 2.73 -17.76
N ARG A 412 -1.94 1.94 -18.05
CA ARG A 412 -2.37 1.63 -19.41
C ARG A 412 -2.87 2.84 -20.18
N LEU A 413 -3.57 3.76 -19.53
CA LEU A 413 -4.04 4.99 -20.14
C LEU A 413 -2.90 6.00 -20.34
N THR A 414 -1.86 5.95 -19.50
CA THR A 414 -0.66 6.80 -19.63
C THR A 414 0.30 6.27 -20.71
N TYR A 415 0.46 4.94 -20.78
CA TYR A 415 1.43 4.22 -21.60
C TYR A 415 0.75 3.16 -22.51
N PRO A 416 -0.12 3.57 -23.44
CA PRO A 416 -0.96 2.67 -24.23
C PRO A 416 -0.13 1.70 -25.09
N SER A 417 -0.43 0.39 -25.08
CA SER A 417 0.30 -0.68 -25.83
C SER A 417 0.65 -0.26 -27.25
N SER A 418 1.88 -0.55 -27.69
CA SER A 418 2.27 -0.24 -29.07
C SER A 418 1.36 -1.02 -30.03
N SER A 419 0.80 -0.32 -31.02
CA SER A 419 -0.07 -0.93 -32.04
C SER A 419 0.64 -1.93 -32.95
N LEU A 420 1.96 -2.14 -32.77
CA LEU A 420 2.80 -3.01 -33.57
C LEU A 420 2.84 -4.46 -33.06
N VAL A 421 2.43 -4.74 -31.82
CA VAL A 421 2.35 -6.11 -31.28
C VAL A 421 1.01 -6.74 -31.67
N THR A 422 0.91 -7.14 -32.93
CA THR A 422 -0.30 -7.72 -33.52
C THR A 422 -0.55 -9.17 -33.13
N ASN A 423 0.40 -9.82 -32.45
CA ASN A 423 0.27 -11.16 -31.91
C ASN A 423 0.66 -11.18 -30.42
N TYR A 424 -0.31 -11.01 -29.52
CA TYR A 424 -0.15 -11.41 -28.12
C TYR A 424 0.13 -12.92 -28.10
N SER A 425 1.40 -13.30 -28.06
CA SER A 425 1.76 -14.53 -27.38
C SER A 425 1.73 -14.24 -25.88
N VAL A 426 1.48 -15.24 -25.05
CA VAL A 426 1.39 -15.15 -23.57
C VAL A 426 2.68 -14.58 -22.91
N VAL A 427 3.72 -14.30 -23.70
CA VAL A 427 5.08 -13.95 -23.25
C VAL A 427 5.22 -12.49 -22.79
N ASP A 428 4.47 -11.53 -23.34
CA ASP A 428 4.68 -10.07 -23.06
C ASP A 428 3.61 -9.48 -22.12
N THR A 429 3.39 -10.09 -20.95
CA THR A 429 2.47 -9.56 -19.93
C THR A 429 3.28 -8.83 -18.86
N PRO A 430 3.01 -7.53 -18.57
CA PRO A 430 3.70 -6.83 -17.50
C PRO A 430 3.61 -7.57 -16.18
N LEU A 431 4.72 -7.63 -15.48
CA LEU A 431 4.92 -8.44 -14.29
C LEU A 431 5.76 -7.65 -13.29
N LEU A 432 5.34 -7.67 -12.04
CA LEU A 432 6.18 -7.34 -10.91
C LEU A 432 6.04 -8.47 -9.89
N GLN A 433 7.16 -9.03 -9.46
CA GLN A 433 7.21 -9.98 -8.35
C GLN A 433 8.32 -9.57 -7.43
N THR A 434 8.01 -9.31 -6.17
CA THR A 434 9.02 -9.17 -5.14
C THR A 434 8.64 -9.97 -3.92
N ARG A 435 9.62 -10.63 -3.32
CA ARG A 435 9.50 -11.37 -2.06
C ARG A 435 10.55 -10.86 -1.10
N GLN A 436 10.17 -10.69 0.16
CA GLN A 436 11.07 -10.46 1.27
C GLN A 436 10.88 -11.56 2.28
N ASN A 437 11.97 -12.19 2.69
CA ASN A 437 11.98 -12.96 3.93
C ASN A 437 13.00 -12.33 4.88
N GLY A 438 12.78 -12.49 6.17
CA GLY A 438 13.72 -12.01 7.16
C GLY A 438 13.46 -12.61 8.51
N SER A 439 14.49 -12.59 9.33
CA SER A 439 14.41 -12.95 10.74
C SER A 439 15.21 -11.96 11.55
N CYS A 440 14.79 -11.74 12.79
CA CYS A 440 15.57 -10.99 13.74
C CYS A 440 15.38 -11.51 15.15
N PHE A 441 16.41 -11.28 15.95
CA PHE A 441 16.45 -11.51 17.38
C PHE A 441 16.75 -10.17 18.05
N TYR A 442 15.90 -9.76 18.99
CA TYR A 442 16.04 -8.50 19.70
C TYR A 442 16.03 -8.71 21.23
N LEU A 443 17.02 -8.16 21.91
CA LEU A 443 17.15 -8.20 23.37
C LEU A 443 16.93 -6.81 23.98
N TRP A 444 16.15 -6.73 25.06
CA TRP A 444 16.05 -5.51 25.87
C TRP A 444 15.97 -5.81 27.38
N ASN A 445 16.34 -4.82 28.19
CA ASN A 445 16.17 -4.86 29.65
C ASN A 445 15.12 -3.81 30.07
N ASN A 446 14.22 -4.12 31.01
CA ASN A 446 13.16 -3.19 31.41
C ASN A 446 13.66 -1.93 32.15
N THR A 447 14.90 -1.92 32.66
CA THR A 447 15.56 -0.70 33.19
C THR A 447 16.18 0.18 32.09
N TYR A 448 16.27 -0.33 30.86
CA TYR A 448 16.95 0.30 29.73
C TYR A 448 16.07 1.29 28.97
N TYR A 449 14.74 1.09 28.99
CA TYR A 449 13.78 2.02 28.36
C TYR A 449 13.58 3.32 29.15
N GLU A 450 13.95 3.38 30.43
CA GLU A 450 13.86 4.63 31.22
C GLU A 450 14.92 5.66 30.81
N PHE A 451 15.95 5.25 30.07
CA PHE A 451 16.91 6.15 29.45
C PHE A 451 17.14 5.70 28.02
N ALA A 452 16.31 6.19 27.09
CA ALA A 452 16.67 6.22 25.68
C ALA A 452 17.86 7.20 25.46
N GLY A 453 19.00 6.90 26.06
CA GLY A 453 20.27 7.53 25.74
C GLY A 453 20.81 6.87 24.47
N ALA A 454 21.04 7.66 23.43
CA ALA A 454 22.00 7.47 22.32
C ALA A 454 22.33 6.06 21.79
N ILE A 455 21.48 5.04 21.93
CA ILE A 455 21.79 3.67 21.49
C ILE A 455 21.05 3.34 20.19
N ASP A 456 21.89 3.26 19.17
CA ASP A 456 21.81 2.48 17.95
C ASP A 456 20.92 1.22 18.08
N PRO A 457 19.84 1.08 17.28
CA PRO A 457 19.03 -0.13 17.22
C PRO A 457 19.87 -1.42 17.10
N ALA A 458 21.06 -1.31 16.50
CA ALA A 458 21.97 -2.40 16.21
C ALA A 458 22.71 -3.05 17.40
N VAL A 459 22.69 -2.50 18.62
CA VAL A 459 23.41 -3.11 19.76
C VAL A 459 22.61 -4.28 20.37
N GLY A 460 21.29 -4.29 20.17
CA GLY A 460 20.39 -5.32 20.69
C GLY A 460 19.77 -6.22 19.64
N THR A 461 19.97 -5.95 18.35
CA THR A 461 19.40 -6.72 17.23
C THR A 461 20.45 -7.58 16.53
N VAL A 462 20.03 -8.77 16.11
CA VAL A 462 20.70 -9.55 15.07
C VAL A 462 19.63 -9.92 14.06
N GLY A 463 19.71 -9.37 12.85
CA GLY A 463 18.72 -9.57 11.81
C GLY A 463 19.33 -9.95 10.47
N ALA A 464 18.56 -10.60 9.63
CA ALA A 464 18.92 -10.88 8.24
C ALA A 464 17.68 -10.79 7.37
N THR A 465 17.85 -10.29 6.16
CA THR A 465 16.76 -10.10 5.19
C THR A 465 17.25 -10.45 3.80
N ASP A 466 16.50 -11.27 3.09
CA ASP A 466 16.65 -11.49 1.65
C ASP A 466 15.51 -10.81 0.90
N GLN A 467 15.82 -10.28 -0.28
CA GLN A 467 14.85 -9.78 -1.23
C GLN A 467 15.10 -10.34 -2.63
N TRP A 468 14.07 -10.93 -3.20
CA TRP A 468 13.99 -11.25 -4.63
C TRP A 468 13.11 -10.21 -5.30
N PHE A 469 13.52 -9.75 -6.48
CA PHE A 469 12.79 -8.80 -7.30
C PHE A 469 12.89 -9.21 -8.76
N SER A 470 11.75 -9.27 -9.43
CA SER A 470 11.63 -9.51 -10.86
C SER A 470 10.59 -8.56 -11.42
N TRP A 471 10.92 -7.89 -12.51
CA TRP A 471 10.05 -6.97 -13.21
C TRP A 471 10.14 -7.24 -14.72
N ALA A 472 9.00 -7.21 -15.41
CA ALA A 472 8.94 -7.18 -16.86
C ALA A 472 7.87 -6.19 -17.31
N GLY A 473 8.14 -5.44 -18.37
CA GLY A 473 7.21 -4.43 -18.86
C GLY A 473 7.74 -3.69 -20.08
N PHE A 474 6.90 -2.83 -20.64
CA PHE A 474 7.26 -2.02 -21.78
C PHE A 474 8.05 -0.78 -21.35
N VAL A 475 9.17 -0.51 -21.99
CA VAL A 475 9.99 0.69 -21.83
C VAL A 475 10.01 1.46 -23.15
N GLU A 476 9.95 2.79 -23.08
CA GLU A 476 10.06 3.66 -24.26
C GLU A 476 11.48 3.61 -24.84
N THR A 477 11.58 3.51 -26.17
CA THR A 477 12.84 3.54 -26.93
C THR A 477 12.73 4.51 -28.11
N ALA A 478 13.86 4.84 -28.74
CA ALA A 478 13.90 5.80 -29.85
C ALA A 478 13.06 5.37 -31.08
N VAL A 479 12.68 4.10 -31.18
CA VAL A 479 11.92 3.53 -32.30
C VAL A 479 10.54 2.98 -31.88
N GLY A 480 10.11 3.19 -30.65
CA GLY A 480 8.84 2.69 -30.14
C GLY A 480 8.94 2.22 -28.69
N ARG A 481 8.47 1.00 -28.41
CA ARG A 481 8.53 0.41 -27.07
C ARG A 481 9.01 -1.02 -27.14
N ASP A 482 9.93 -1.35 -26.25
CA ASP A 482 10.50 -2.69 -26.12
C ASP A 482 10.06 -3.31 -24.81
N PHE A 483 9.83 -4.63 -24.82
CA PHE A 483 9.49 -5.38 -23.62
C PHE A 483 10.79 -5.80 -22.95
N GLU A 484 11.05 -5.25 -21.77
CA GLU A 484 12.29 -5.42 -21.02
C GLU A 484 12.03 -6.25 -19.77
N GLU A 485 13.08 -6.94 -19.33
CA GLU A 485 13.09 -7.74 -18.10
C GLU A 485 14.21 -7.26 -17.17
N TYR A 486 13.95 -7.31 -15.87
CA TYR A 486 14.95 -7.03 -14.86
C TYR A 486 14.77 -7.94 -13.65
N GLY A 487 15.88 -8.44 -13.11
CA GLY A 487 15.91 -9.28 -11.93
C GLY A 487 16.99 -8.82 -10.96
N ARG A 488 16.69 -8.82 -9.67
CA ARG A 488 17.65 -8.55 -8.59
C ARG A 488 17.40 -9.44 -7.38
N TYR A 489 18.47 -10.04 -6.86
CA TYR A 489 18.48 -10.73 -5.58
C TYR A 489 19.48 -10.03 -4.65
N VAL A 490 19.00 -9.60 -3.49
CA VAL A 490 19.80 -8.93 -2.46
C VAL A 490 19.65 -9.69 -1.16
N SER A 491 20.75 -9.86 -0.44
CA SER A 491 20.78 -10.43 0.91
C SER A 491 21.55 -9.51 1.82
N ALA A 492 21.05 -9.28 3.03
CA ALA A 492 21.69 -8.40 3.98
C ALA A 492 21.56 -8.90 5.41
N VAL A 493 22.53 -8.49 6.23
CA VAL A 493 22.57 -8.79 7.66
C VAL A 493 22.63 -7.44 8.39
N ASP A 494 21.75 -7.29 9.37
CA ASP A 494 21.71 -6.16 10.29
C ASP A 494 22.91 -6.24 11.26
N GLY A 495 23.18 -5.16 11.97
CA GLY A 495 24.21 -5.08 12.98
C GLY A 495 24.80 -3.68 13.05
N TYR A 496 25.82 -3.55 13.89
CA TYR A 496 26.46 -2.27 14.21
C TYR A 496 26.86 -1.45 12.95
N GLU A 497 27.29 -2.16 11.91
CA GLU A 497 27.40 -1.67 10.55
C GLU A 497 26.65 -2.67 9.65
N PRO A 498 25.45 -2.33 9.14
CA PRO A 498 24.67 -3.21 8.29
C PRO A 498 25.38 -3.45 6.95
N VAL A 499 25.35 -4.69 6.45
CA VAL A 499 26.10 -5.07 5.24
C VAL A 499 25.21 -5.82 4.25
N LEU A 500 25.32 -5.46 2.97
CA LEU A 500 24.85 -6.29 1.87
C LEU A 500 25.82 -7.47 1.67
N VAL A 501 25.34 -8.68 1.89
CA VAL A 501 26.12 -9.92 1.74
C VAL A 501 26.05 -10.41 0.29
N VAL A 502 24.94 -10.17 -0.39
CA VAL A 502 24.74 -10.50 -1.80
C VAL A 502 24.02 -9.35 -2.49
N ASP A 503 24.46 -9.01 -3.70
CA ASP A 503 23.74 -8.14 -4.63
C ASP A 503 23.97 -8.66 -6.05
N LYS A 504 22.99 -9.40 -6.58
CA LYS A 504 23.01 -9.97 -7.93
C LYS A 504 21.90 -9.34 -8.74
N GLN A 505 22.23 -8.78 -9.89
CA GLN A 505 21.27 -8.18 -10.81
C GLN A 505 21.49 -8.69 -12.23
N GLY A 506 20.46 -8.61 -13.07
CA GLY A 506 20.55 -8.91 -14.48
C GLY A 506 19.32 -8.48 -15.27
N ASP A 507 19.50 -8.35 -16.58
CA ASP A 507 18.46 -7.92 -17.53
C ASP A 507 17.60 -9.13 -17.98
N HIS A 508 17.14 -9.91 -17.00
CA HIS A 508 16.27 -11.07 -17.18
C HIS A 508 15.51 -11.35 -15.90
N LEU A 509 14.35 -11.98 -16.01
CA LEU A 509 13.59 -12.42 -14.85
C LEU A 509 14.38 -13.46 -14.05
N ILE A 510 14.48 -13.25 -12.74
CA ILE A 510 14.93 -14.29 -11.80
C ILE A 510 13.72 -15.02 -11.23
N HIS A 511 13.93 -16.26 -10.80
CA HIS A 511 12.90 -16.98 -10.05
C HIS A 511 12.67 -16.31 -8.69
N VAL A 512 11.46 -15.79 -8.48
CA VAL A 512 10.98 -15.34 -7.17
C VAL A 512 10.26 -16.53 -6.53
N PRO A 513 10.79 -17.14 -5.46
CA PRO A 513 10.15 -18.30 -4.85
C PRO A 513 8.88 -17.88 -4.11
N SER A 514 7.93 -18.80 -3.93
CA SER A 514 6.68 -18.52 -3.23
C SER A 514 6.90 -18.14 -1.76
N THR A 515 6.06 -17.24 -1.24
CA THR A 515 5.99 -16.93 0.20
C THR A 515 5.71 -18.19 1.00
N GLN A 516 6.46 -18.40 2.08
CA GLN A 516 6.27 -19.53 2.99
C GLN A 516 5.50 -19.10 4.23
N VAL A 517 4.80 -20.08 4.84
CA VAL A 517 4.23 -19.89 6.19
C VAL A 517 5.36 -19.92 7.20
N VAL A 518 5.44 -18.92 8.06
CA VAL A 518 6.37 -18.94 9.19
C VAL A 518 5.71 -19.56 10.41
N ALA A 519 6.40 -20.49 11.08
CA ALA A 519 5.85 -21.26 12.19
C ALA A 519 6.10 -20.62 13.57
N GLY A 520 6.83 -19.50 13.63
CA GLY A 520 7.44 -19.02 14.88
C GLY A 520 8.58 -19.93 15.33
N VAL A 521 9.23 -19.60 16.45
CA VAL A 521 10.30 -20.43 17.02
C VAL A 521 9.69 -21.53 17.87
N GLY A 522 9.94 -22.79 17.51
CA GLY A 522 9.67 -23.90 18.42
C GLY A 522 10.59 -23.79 19.63
N ILE A 523 10.07 -23.94 20.86
CA ILE A 523 10.83 -23.85 22.13
C ILE A 523 12.10 -24.75 22.14
N ASN A 524 12.19 -25.73 21.24
CA ASN A 524 13.33 -26.65 21.09
C ASN A 524 14.43 -26.17 20.13
N GLU A 525 14.30 -25.00 19.51
CA GLU A 525 15.25 -24.45 18.52
C GLU A 525 16.08 -23.26 19.05
N LEU A 526 16.05 -23.01 20.36
CA LEU A 526 16.86 -21.99 21.05
C LEU A 526 18.04 -22.60 21.82
#